data_AF-A0A942U2K4-F1
#
_entry.id   AF-A0A942U2K4-F1
#
_cell.length_a   1.000
_cell.length_b   1.000
_cell.length_c   1.000
_cell.angle_alpha   90.00
_cell.angle_beta   90.00
_cell.angle_gamma   90.00
#
_symmetry.space_group_name_H-M   'P 1'
#
loop_
_entity.id
_entity.type
_entity.pdbx_description
1 polymer ?
#
loop_
_entity_poly.entity_id
_entity_poly.type
_entity_poly.pdbx_seq_one_letter_code
_entity_poly.pdbx_strand_id
1 'polypeptide(L)'
;MKKMIVFFAVLILIGNLAGCGIQIGNNNAENNNGRNNSTANNNDKNNNSTSDNNKGEKEPTTNSETINDYYPMKKNIRYIYEGTGNEFASYEVYNDYISEEKVQQRIDNGGTVMVNVLEIKDGKLTKVFSRGETYYRENLLKANNDEKEVILMTPLTKGTTWTLKDGRVRTITNTAVDITTPTGNYKAIEVTTKNTKDKTIDYYAKNVGLVKSIFVSGGTEISSTLTKMEENVPLVQIINFFYPNIDDGKLYIKSKQIKFYTNDITRKVLAEAYKEPINNQLGVVFSKNTEINSLYLNQDGIVYIDVNQAFRDEMSAGAAYEEMLLQSVVNTVGQYYQTAKVYLTIDNKPYESGHISMKKGEYFKVQTQNSIEMKDSH
;
A
#
# COMPACT_ATOMS: atom_id res chain seq x y z
N MET A 1 44.86 23.59 11.70
CA MET A 1 44.29 22.60 10.77
C MET A 1 43.33 21.69 11.52
N LYS A 2 42.02 21.99 11.46
CA LYS A 2 40.92 21.07 11.76
C LYS A 2 39.82 21.41 10.77
N LYS A 3 39.54 20.50 9.84
CA LYS A 3 38.53 20.68 8.80
C LYS A 3 37.15 20.59 9.46
N MET A 4 36.40 21.68 9.46
CA MET A 4 34.97 21.67 9.72
C MET A 4 34.28 21.01 8.53
N ILE A 5 33.80 19.79 8.73
CA ILE A 5 32.89 19.13 7.79
C ILE A 5 31.52 19.75 8.04
N VAL A 6 31.10 20.61 7.11
CA VAL A 6 29.75 21.17 7.08
C VAL A 6 28.84 20.13 6.43
N PHE A 7 27.97 19.49 7.22
CA PHE A 7 26.88 18.66 6.72
C PHE A 7 25.87 19.56 6.01
N PHE A 8 25.82 19.52 4.69
CA PHE A 8 24.69 20.03 3.92
C PHE A 8 23.61 18.96 3.91
N ALA A 9 22.59 19.12 4.75
CA ALA A 9 21.34 18.39 4.61
C ALA A 9 20.66 18.88 3.31
N VAL A 10 20.84 18.14 2.23
CA VAL A 10 20.03 18.32 1.02
C VAL A 10 18.66 17.73 1.34
N LEU A 11 17.77 18.59 1.82
CA LEU A 11 16.35 18.31 1.94
C LEU A 11 15.84 18.00 0.52
N ILE A 12 15.68 16.71 0.19
CA ILE A 12 14.83 16.33 -0.91
C ILE A 12 13.43 16.81 -0.52
N LEU A 13 12.84 17.65 -1.37
CA LEU A 13 11.52 18.22 -1.21
C LEU A 13 10.47 17.10 -1.36
N ILE A 14 10.39 16.22 -0.38
CA ILE A 14 9.20 15.45 -0.06
C ILE A 14 8.25 16.51 0.48
N GLY A 15 7.24 16.87 -0.31
CA GLY A 15 6.20 17.81 0.08
C GLY A 15 5.65 17.42 1.44
N ASN A 16 6.08 18.16 2.47
CA ASN A 16 5.42 18.23 3.75
C ASN A 16 4.62 19.53 3.71
N LEU A 17 3.30 19.41 3.69
CA LEU A 17 2.45 20.45 4.24
C LEU A 17 1.59 19.86 5.35
N ALA A 18 1.66 20.57 6.47
CA ALA A 18 0.96 20.34 7.70
C ALA A 18 -0.56 20.27 7.50
N GLY A 19 -1.20 19.60 8.45
CA GLY A 19 -2.61 19.27 8.44
C GLY A 19 -3.56 20.46 8.28
N CYS A 20 -4.65 20.18 7.57
CA CYS A 20 -5.97 20.70 7.80
C CYS A 20 -6.96 19.55 7.55
N GLY A 21 -7.93 19.40 8.44
CA GLY A 21 -8.79 18.22 8.57
C GLY A 21 -9.54 17.85 7.29
N ILE A 22 -9.51 16.56 6.96
CA ILE A 22 -10.31 15.97 5.89
C ILE A 22 -11.64 15.53 6.48
N GLN A 23 -12.73 16.20 6.12
CA GLN A 23 -14.09 15.67 6.28
C GLN A 23 -14.29 14.50 5.29
N ILE A 24 -14.51 13.29 5.80
CA ILE A 24 -15.04 12.18 5.00
C ILE A 24 -16.47 11.91 5.48
N GLY A 25 -17.42 12.09 4.55
CA GLY A 25 -18.83 11.77 4.75
C GLY A 25 -19.04 10.28 4.96
N ASN A 26 -19.76 9.96 6.03
CA ASN A 26 -20.22 8.63 6.39
C ASN A 26 -21.40 8.27 5.48
N ASN A 27 -21.26 7.26 4.62
CA ASN A 27 -22.41 6.68 3.92
C ASN A 27 -22.42 5.16 4.12
N ASN A 28 -23.32 4.75 5.00
CA ASN A 28 -23.76 3.37 5.18
C ASN A 28 -24.38 2.88 3.87
N ALA A 29 -23.86 1.78 3.32
CA ALA A 29 -24.51 1.07 2.23
C ALA A 29 -25.55 0.12 2.82
N GLU A 30 -26.82 0.53 2.76
CA GLU A 30 -27.95 -0.38 2.92
C GLU A 30 -28.06 -1.30 1.70
N ASN A 31 -28.10 -2.58 2.01
CA ASN A 31 -28.28 -3.69 1.11
C ASN A 31 -29.76 -3.77 0.75
N ASN A 32 -30.14 -3.70 -0.53
CA ASN A 32 -31.46 -4.16 -0.95
C ASN A 32 -31.39 -4.97 -2.23
N ASN A 33 -31.78 -6.23 -2.06
CA ASN A 33 -31.77 -7.33 -3.01
C ASN A 33 -33.16 -7.40 -3.67
N GLY A 34 -33.22 -7.24 -5.00
CA GLY A 34 -34.46 -7.29 -5.78
C GLY A 34 -34.31 -8.24 -6.96
N ARG A 35 -34.97 -9.39 -6.85
CA ARG A 35 -35.05 -10.50 -7.82
C ARG A 35 -35.98 -10.21 -9.00
N ASN A 36 -35.63 -10.81 -10.15
CA ASN A 36 -36.48 -11.33 -11.24
C ASN A 36 -37.20 -10.27 -12.12
N ASN A 37 -37.34 -10.42 -13.45
CA ASN A 37 -37.69 -11.64 -14.17
C ASN A 37 -37.29 -11.61 -15.66
N SER A 38 -37.14 -12.82 -16.19
CA SER A 38 -37.01 -13.23 -17.59
C SER A 38 -38.21 -12.80 -18.46
N THR A 39 -37.94 -12.49 -19.74
CA THR A 39 -38.73 -13.04 -20.86
C THR A 39 -37.88 -13.11 -22.12
N ALA A 40 -37.75 -14.34 -22.63
CA ALA A 40 -37.31 -14.64 -23.97
C ALA A 40 -38.43 -14.37 -24.97
N ASN A 41 -38.08 -14.02 -26.22
CA ASN A 41 -38.86 -14.46 -27.36
C ASN A 41 -37.98 -14.64 -28.60
N ASN A 42 -38.20 -15.78 -29.25
CA ASN A 42 -37.53 -16.32 -30.43
C ASN A 42 -38.22 -15.90 -31.74
N ASN A 43 -37.59 -16.30 -32.84
CA ASN A 43 -38.05 -16.43 -34.25
C ASN A 43 -37.62 -15.27 -35.16
N ASP A 44 -37.15 -15.48 -36.40
CA ASP A 44 -36.99 -16.69 -37.21
C ASP A 44 -36.02 -16.41 -38.39
N LYS A 45 -35.61 -17.51 -39.03
CA LYS A 45 -34.67 -17.65 -40.17
C LYS A 45 -35.09 -16.90 -41.46
N ASN A 46 -34.13 -16.45 -42.28
CA ASN A 46 -33.75 -17.14 -43.54
C ASN A 46 -32.64 -16.43 -44.37
N ASN A 47 -31.85 -17.27 -45.05
CA ASN A 47 -30.80 -16.97 -46.04
C ASN A 47 -31.33 -16.24 -47.29
N ASN A 48 -30.54 -15.32 -47.88
CA ASN A 48 -29.78 -15.61 -49.11
C ASN A 48 -28.83 -14.48 -49.53
N SER A 49 -27.72 -14.90 -50.12
CA SER A 49 -26.60 -14.11 -50.63
C SER A 49 -26.97 -13.17 -51.78
N THR A 50 -26.41 -11.96 -51.76
CA THR A 50 -25.97 -11.29 -52.99
C THR A 50 -24.69 -10.51 -52.70
N SER A 51 -23.67 -10.83 -53.51
CA SER A 51 -22.36 -10.23 -53.57
C SER A 51 -22.42 -8.78 -54.02
N ASP A 52 -21.84 -7.88 -53.23
CA ASP A 52 -21.37 -6.59 -53.72
C ASP A 52 -19.93 -6.36 -53.28
N ASN A 53 -19.07 -6.26 -54.29
CA ASN A 53 -17.68 -5.87 -54.16
C ASN A 53 -17.62 -4.40 -53.74
N ASN A 54 -17.19 -4.13 -52.52
CA ASN A 54 -16.62 -2.83 -52.22
C ASN A 54 -15.31 -2.99 -51.46
N LYS A 55 -14.23 -2.67 -52.19
CA LYS A 55 -12.85 -2.59 -51.75
C LYS A 55 -12.74 -1.38 -50.80
N GLY A 56 -13.13 -1.58 -49.55
CA GLY A 56 -12.77 -0.68 -48.47
C GLY A 56 -11.33 -0.98 -48.09
N GLU A 57 -10.41 -0.09 -48.46
CA GLU A 57 -9.13 0.05 -47.77
C GLU A 57 -9.44 0.11 -46.27
N LYS A 58 -9.14 -0.98 -45.56
CA LYS A 58 -8.98 -0.90 -44.12
C LYS A 58 -7.75 -0.04 -43.91
N GLU A 59 -7.96 1.23 -43.58
CA GLU A 59 -6.93 1.99 -42.88
C GLU A 59 -6.39 1.09 -41.76
N PRO A 60 -5.07 1.00 -41.59
CA PRO A 60 -4.52 0.26 -40.47
C PRO A 60 -5.07 0.94 -39.22
N THR A 61 -5.87 0.22 -38.44
CA THR A 61 -6.16 0.60 -37.05
C THR A 61 -4.81 0.70 -36.36
N THR A 62 -4.26 1.90 -36.30
CA THR A 62 -3.09 2.21 -35.50
C THR A 62 -3.49 1.83 -34.09
N ASN A 63 -2.95 0.71 -33.58
CA ASN A 63 -3.08 0.33 -32.17
C ASN A 63 -2.55 1.51 -31.35
N SER A 64 -3.45 2.37 -30.89
CA SER A 64 -3.08 3.51 -30.05
C SER A 64 -2.59 2.94 -28.72
N GLU A 65 -1.32 3.15 -28.42
CA GLU A 65 -0.76 2.75 -27.14
C GLU A 65 -1.51 3.42 -25.99
N THR A 66 -1.70 2.67 -24.92
CA THR A 66 -2.46 3.06 -23.73
C THR A 66 -1.54 3.26 -22.54
N ILE A 67 -2.05 3.90 -21.49
CA ILE A 67 -1.32 4.04 -20.22
C ILE A 67 -0.98 2.67 -19.62
N ASN A 68 -1.87 1.68 -19.72
CA ASN A 68 -1.65 0.33 -19.20
C ASN A 68 -0.46 -0.37 -19.87
N ASP A 69 -0.19 -0.08 -21.15
CA ASP A 69 0.98 -0.63 -21.84
C ASP A 69 2.29 -0.16 -21.20
N TYR A 70 2.32 1.02 -20.59
CA TYR A 70 3.50 1.60 -19.95
C TYR A 70 3.44 1.60 -18.42
N TYR A 71 2.36 1.12 -17.83
CA TYR A 71 2.18 1.04 -16.39
C TYR A 71 1.30 -0.16 -16.00
N PRO A 72 1.76 -1.41 -16.24
CA PRO A 72 0.97 -2.59 -15.94
C PRO A 72 0.83 -2.81 -14.43
N MET A 73 -0.40 -2.97 -13.95
CA MET A 73 -0.70 -3.26 -12.54
C MET A 73 -0.48 -4.75 -12.23
N LYS A 74 0.78 -5.16 -12.08
CA LYS A 74 1.18 -6.55 -11.79
C LYS A 74 1.03 -6.88 -10.29
N LYS A 75 0.46 -8.04 -9.98
CA LYS A 75 0.39 -8.57 -8.60
C LYS A 75 1.69 -9.26 -8.21
N ASN A 76 1.99 -9.32 -6.91
CA ASN A 76 3.06 -10.12 -6.30
C ASN A 76 4.43 -9.85 -6.93
N ILE A 77 4.71 -8.57 -7.21
CA ILE A 77 5.96 -8.15 -7.83
C ILE A 77 6.71 -7.21 -6.90
N ARG A 78 8.04 -7.34 -6.91
CA ARG A 78 8.97 -6.40 -6.31
C ARG A 78 9.86 -5.81 -7.39
N TYR A 79 9.91 -4.48 -7.45
CA TYR A 79 10.87 -3.76 -8.27
C TYR A 79 11.99 -3.25 -7.37
N ILE A 80 13.25 -3.38 -7.80
CA ILE A 80 14.42 -2.89 -7.07
C ILE A 80 15.14 -1.89 -7.96
N TYR A 81 15.25 -0.66 -7.47
CA TYR A 81 15.95 0.43 -8.13
C TYR A 81 17.25 0.74 -7.40
N GLU A 82 18.35 0.73 -8.14
CA GLU A 82 19.65 1.13 -7.62
C GLU A 82 19.88 2.62 -7.87
N GLY A 83 20.26 3.32 -6.81
CA GLY A 83 20.47 4.76 -6.77
C GLY A 83 21.93 5.17 -6.99
N THR A 84 22.14 6.36 -7.52
CA THR A 84 23.44 7.04 -7.58
C THR A 84 23.28 8.51 -7.21
N GLY A 85 24.26 9.08 -6.51
CA GLY A 85 24.31 10.49 -6.14
C GLY A 85 23.76 10.83 -4.74
N ASN A 86 22.91 9.97 -4.16
CA ASN A 86 22.38 10.12 -2.80
C ASN A 86 22.01 8.74 -2.21
N GLU A 87 22.14 8.55 -0.90
CA GLU A 87 21.77 7.35 -0.16
C GLU A 87 20.29 6.93 -0.27
N PHE A 88 19.39 7.88 -0.49
CA PHE A 88 17.93 7.68 -0.63
C PHE A 88 17.48 7.48 -2.09
N ALA A 89 18.42 7.43 -3.04
CA ALA A 89 18.12 7.22 -4.45
C ALA A 89 17.84 5.74 -4.79
N SER A 90 18.31 4.82 -3.96
CA SER A 90 17.93 3.40 -4.05
C SER A 90 16.59 3.20 -3.37
N TYR A 91 15.70 2.44 -3.99
CA TYR A 91 14.42 2.09 -3.39
C TYR A 91 13.82 0.82 -3.97
N GLU A 92 12.89 0.25 -3.23
CA GLU A 92 12.12 -0.91 -3.64
C GLU A 92 10.64 -0.56 -3.71
N VAL A 93 9.93 -1.22 -4.63
CA VAL A 93 8.49 -1.01 -4.82
C VAL A 93 7.76 -2.34 -4.77
N TYR A 94 6.75 -2.42 -3.90
CA TYR A 94 5.77 -3.49 -3.87
C TYR A 94 4.38 -2.95 -4.22
N ASN A 95 3.56 -3.76 -4.90
CA ASN A 95 2.15 -3.45 -5.11
C ASN A 95 1.31 -4.10 -4.00
N ASP A 96 1.01 -3.34 -2.94
CA ASP A 96 0.28 -3.82 -1.75
C ASP A 96 -1.16 -4.21 -2.11
N TYR A 97 -1.86 -3.36 -2.88
CA TYR A 97 -3.25 -3.56 -3.28
C TYR A 97 -3.48 -3.12 -4.73
N ILE A 98 -4.34 -3.85 -5.45
CA ILE A 98 -4.73 -3.59 -6.84
C ILE A 98 -6.24 -3.78 -7.00
N SER A 99 -6.87 -2.87 -7.73
CA SER A 99 -8.21 -2.97 -8.29
C SER A 99 -8.14 -2.76 -9.81
N GLU A 100 -9.28 -2.71 -10.52
CA GLU A 100 -9.30 -2.59 -11.98
C GLU A 100 -8.54 -1.36 -12.51
N GLU A 101 -8.72 -0.21 -11.87
CA GLU A 101 -8.14 1.07 -12.32
C GLU A 101 -7.08 1.62 -11.36
N LYS A 102 -6.83 0.98 -10.22
CA LYS A 102 -5.92 1.51 -9.19
C LYS A 102 -4.92 0.50 -8.68
N VAL A 103 -3.70 0.99 -8.42
CA VAL A 103 -2.67 0.29 -7.68
C VAL A 103 -2.19 1.14 -6.51
N GLN A 104 -2.08 0.51 -5.34
CA GLN A 104 -1.38 1.05 -4.19
C GLN A 104 0.03 0.47 -4.16
N GLN A 105 1.02 1.36 -4.20
CA GLN A 105 2.43 1.02 -4.10
C GLN A 105 2.96 1.36 -2.73
N ARG A 106 3.77 0.45 -2.18
CA ARG A 106 4.69 0.69 -1.08
C ARG A 106 6.07 0.95 -1.66
N ILE A 107 6.69 2.06 -1.32
CA ILE A 107 8.02 2.45 -1.77
C ILE A 107 8.90 2.60 -0.53
N ASP A 108 9.96 1.82 -0.45
CA ASP A 108 10.92 1.85 0.66
C ASP A 108 12.29 2.26 0.12
N ASN A 109 12.84 3.38 0.61
CA ASN A 109 14.16 3.88 0.21
C ASN A 109 15.22 3.73 1.31
N GLY A 110 14.95 2.92 2.34
CA GLY A 110 15.80 2.73 3.51
C GLY A 110 15.76 3.87 4.53
N GLY A 111 15.26 5.06 4.16
CA GLY A 111 15.04 6.18 5.08
C GLY A 111 13.59 6.30 5.55
N THR A 112 12.63 6.01 4.67
CA THR A 112 11.21 6.03 4.97
C THR A 112 10.44 5.07 4.07
N VAL A 113 9.22 4.74 4.47
CA VAL A 113 8.28 3.98 3.65
C VAL A 113 7.11 4.87 3.24
N MET A 114 6.99 5.07 1.93
CA MET A 114 5.91 5.82 1.30
C MET A 114 4.82 4.88 0.80
N VAL A 115 3.56 5.31 0.89
CA VAL A 115 2.44 4.69 0.20
C VAL A 115 1.88 5.66 -0.84
N ASN A 116 1.81 5.22 -2.09
CA ASN A 116 1.19 5.94 -3.19
C ASN A 116 -0.02 5.17 -3.71
N VAL A 117 -1.09 5.86 -4.10
CA VAL A 117 -2.18 5.27 -4.90
C VAL A 117 -2.18 5.93 -6.26
N LEU A 118 -2.07 5.10 -7.30
CA LEU A 118 -2.07 5.50 -8.70
C LEU A 118 -3.37 5.01 -9.34
N GLU A 119 -4.04 5.89 -10.08
CA GLU A 119 -5.28 5.63 -10.80
C GLU A 119 -5.04 5.81 -12.30
N ILE A 120 -5.45 4.82 -13.09
CA ILE A 120 -5.48 4.89 -14.55
C ILE A 120 -6.92 5.15 -14.97
N LYS A 121 -7.17 6.37 -15.44
CA LYS A 121 -8.51 6.81 -15.86
C LYS A 121 -8.40 7.92 -16.90
N ASP A 122 -9.32 7.94 -17.87
CA ASP A 122 -9.42 8.98 -18.90
C ASP A 122 -8.09 9.22 -19.65
N GLY A 123 -7.36 8.15 -19.95
CA GLY A 123 -6.06 8.22 -20.62
C GLY A 123 -4.92 8.81 -19.78
N LYS A 124 -5.07 8.86 -18.45
CA LYS A 124 -4.08 9.42 -17.51
C LYS A 124 -3.69 8.41 -16.44
N LEU A 125 -2.41 8.34 -16.12
CA LEU A 125 -1.90 7.80 -14.86
C LEU A 125 -1.78 8.95 -13.86
N THR A 126 -2.58 8.93 -12.80
CA THR A 126 -2.62 9.98 -11.78
C THR A 126 -2.28 9.40 -10.42
N LYS A 127 -1.31 9.97 -9.72
CA LYS A 127 -1.14 9.75 -8.28
C LYS A 127 -2.23 10.53 -7.56
N VAL A 128 -3.16 9.82 -6.95
CA VAL A 128 -4.35 10.39 -6.28
C VAL A 128 -4.22 10.45 -4.76
N PHE A 129 -3.22 9.77 -4.22
CA PHE A 129 -2.91 9.75 -2.80
C PHE A 129 -1.43 9.46 -2.59
N SER A 130 -0.85 10.09 -1.55
CA SER A 130 0.51 9.88 -1.09
C SER A 130 0.55 10.05 0.43
N ARG A 131 1.26 9.16 1.13
CA ARG A 131 1.51 9.27 2.58
C ARG A 131 2.90 8.71 2.90
N GLY A 132 3.71 9.51 3.59
CA GLY A 132 5.00 9.06 4.12
C GLY A 132 4.89 8.35 5.46
N GLU A 133 6.01 7.83 5.94
CA GLU A 133 6.13 7.21 7.27
C GLU A 133 5.06 6.13 7.53
N THR A 134 4.68 5.39 6.48
CA THR A 134 3.60 4.39 6.53
C THR A 134 4.18 2.99 6.54
N TYR A 135 4.65 2.56 7.71
CA TYR A 135 5.34 1.28 7.91
C TYR A 135 4.39 0.08 8.07
N TYR A 136 3.12 0.33 8.45
CA TYR A 136 2.05 -0.66 8.47
C TYR A 136 1.42 -0.83 7.09
N ARG A 137 0.58 -1.87 6.93
CA ARG A 137 -0.14 -2.15 5.68
C ARG A 137 -1.65 -1.99 5.84
N GLU A 138 -2.21 -1.04 5.11
CA GLU A 138 -3.66 -0.79 5.00
C GLU A 138 -4.08 -0.66 3.55
N ASN A 139 -5.33 -1.01 3.25
CA ASN A 139 -5.90 -0.76 1.93
C ASN A 139 -6.39 0.69 1.83
N LEU A 140 -5.59 1.51 1.17
CA LEU A 140 -5.82 2.93 0.95
C LEU A 140 -6.26 3.22 -0.49
N LEU A 141 -6.67 2.22 -1.29
CA LEU A 141 -7.13 2.42 -2.68
C LEU A 141 -8.28 3.45 -2.80
N LYS A 142 -9.09 3.59 -1.74
CA LYS A 142 -10.20 4.56 -1.66
C LYS A 142 -9.78 5.91 -1.06
N ALA A 143 -8.58 6.00 -0.49
CA ALA A 143 -8.05 7.25 0.04
C ALA A 143 -7.73 8.21 -1.10
N ASN A 144 -7.85 9.50 -0.82
CA ASN A 144 -7.45 10.59 -1.70
C ASN A 144 -6.89 11.72 -0.84
N ASN A 145 -6.00 12.50 -1.41
CA ASN A 145 -5.59 13.78 -0.85
C ASN A 145 -5.58 14.84 -1.98
N ASP A 146 -5.36 16.10 -1.60
CA ASP A 146 -5.37 17.23 -2.54
C ASP A 146 -4.10 17.31 -3.42
N GLU A 147 -3.16 16.39 -3.24
CA GLU A 147 -1.85 16.34 -3.92
C GLU A 147 -1.89 15.48 -5.18
N LYS A 148 -2.95 15.64 -5.98
CA LYS A 148 -3.08 14.90 -7.24
C LYS A 148 -1.99 15.30 -8.23
N GLU A 149 -1.31 14.31 -8.79
CA GLU A 149 -0.22 14.52 -9.75
C GLU A 149 -0.39 13.60 -10.96
N VAL A 150 -0.52 14.18 -12.16
CA VAL A 150 -0.56 13.41 -13.41
C VAL A 150 0.87 13.00 -13.78
N ILE A 151 1.13 11.69 -13.78
CA ILE A 151 2.44 11.07 -14.02
C ILE A 151 2.69 10.86 -15.52
N LEU A 152 1.68 10.35 -16.24
CA LEU A 152 1.72 10.09 -17.68
C LEU A 152 0.32 10.32 -18.26
N MET A 153 0.21 10.85 -19.48
CA MET A 153 -1.09 11.02 -20.14
C MET A 153 -1.04 10.84 -21.66
N THR A 154 -2.14 10.38 -22.24
CA THR A 154 -2.35 10.31 -23.70
C THR A 154 -2.61 11.71 -24.31
N PRO A 155 -2.28 11.92 -25.59
CA PRO A 155 -1.64 10.97 -26.50
C PRO A 155 -0.17 10.73 -26.13
N LEU A 156 0.29 9.48 -26.22
CA LEU A 156 1.68 9.10 -25.92
C LEU A 156 2.62 9.46 -27.07
N THR A 157 2.64 10.74 -27.44
CA THR A 157 3.41 11.29 -28.55
C THR A 157 4.33 12.40 -28.04
N LYS A 158 5.46 12.59 -28.73
CA LYS A 158 6.39 13.66 -28.42
C LYS A 158 5.70 15.01 -28.53
N GLY A 159 5.84 15.84 -27.50
CA GLY A 159 5.24 17.18 -27.40
C GLY A 159 4.00 17.25 -26.50
N THR A 160 3.37 16.13 -26.17
CA THR A 160 2.26 16.10 -25.20
C THR A 160 2.72 16.68 -23.87
N THR A 161 2.03 17.71 -23.41
CA THR A 161 2.44 18.54 -22.26
C THR A 161 1.27 18.84 -21.35
N TRP A 162 1.51 18.88 -20.05
CA TRP A 162 0.54 19.28 -19.04
C TRP A 162 1.20 20.01 -17.88
N THR A 163 0.41 20.84 -17.20
CA THR A 163 0.84 21.61 -16.03
C THR A 163 0.34 20.91 -14.77
N LEU A 164 1.25 20.69 -13.82
CA LEU A 164 0.94 20.14 -12.50
C LEU A 164 0.33 21.22 -11.61
N LYS A 165 -0.32 20.80 -10.51
CA LYS A 165 -0.99 21.72 -9.57
C LYS A 165 -0.02 22.75 -8.96
N ASP A 166 1.25 22.38 -8.82
CA ASP A 166 2.33 23.24 -8.31
C ASP A 166 2.97 24.15 -9.37
N GLY A 167 2.43 24.15 -10.60
CA GLY A 167 2.90 24.99 -11.70
C GLY A 167 4.05 24.40 -12.51
N ARG A 168 4.64 23.26 -12.11
CA ARG A 168 5.65 22.57 -12.93
C ARG A 168 5.03 22.08 -14.23
N VAL A 169 5.83 22.08 -15.29
CA VAL A 169 5.42 21.60 -16.61
C VAL A 169 6.05 20.24 -16.88
N ARG A 170 5.22 19.27 -17.26
CA ARG A 170 5.63 17.92 -17.63
C ARG A 170 5.33 17.67 -19.11
N THR A 171 6.29 17.12 -19.84
CA THR A 171 6.23 16.92 -21.29
C THR A 171 6.78 15.55 -21.67
N ILE A 172 6.11 14.85 -22.58
CA ILE A 172 6.71 13.72 -23.30
C ILE A 172 7.73 14.27 -24.30
N THR A 173 9.02 14.15 -23.99
CA THR A 173 10.10 14.71 -24.80
C THR A 173 10.59 13.74 -25.87
N ASN A 174 10.34 12.44 -25.69
CA ASN A 174 10.63 11.39 -26.66
C ASN A 174 9.76 10.14 -26.38
N THR A 175 9.56 9.27 -27.37
CA THR A 175 8.75 8.05 -27.25
C THR A 175 9.54 6.76 -27.47
N ALA A 176 10.81 6.85 -27.88
CA ALA A 176 11.63 5.69 -28.25
C ALA A 176 13.11 5.88 -27.89
N VAL A 177 13.40 6.31 -26.66
CA VAL A 177 14.79 6.41 -26.16
C VAL A 177 15.32 5.03 -25.83
N ASP A 178 16.51 4.70 -26.31
CA ASP A 178 17.19 3.46 -25.93
C ASP A 178 17.73 3.59 -24.50
N ILE A 179 17.24 2.75 -23.58
CA ILE A 179 17.63 2.70 -22.18
C ILE A 179 18.11 1.29 -21.84
N THR A 180 19.34 1.19 -21.35
CA THR A 180 19.92 -0.07 -20.85
C THR A 180 19.86 -0.09 -19.33
N THR A 181 19.37 -1.20 -18.78
CA THR A 181 19.38 -1.50 -17.36
C THR A 181 19.86 -2.95 -17.14
N PRO A 182 20.20 -3.35 -15.91
CA PRO A 182 20.50 -4.76 -15.61
C PRO A 182 19.35 -5.73 -15.96
N THR A 183 18.11 -5.24 -16.01
CA THR A 183 16.93 -6.06 -16.40
C THR A 183 16.74 -6.19 -17.91
N GLY A 184 17.47 -5.42 -18.73
CA GLY A 184 17.38 -5.48 -20.19
C GLY A 184 17.53 -4.13 -20.88
N ASN A 185 17.38 -4.16 -22.21
CA ASN A 185 17.38 -2.98 -23.08
C ASN A 185 15.94 -2.63 -23.48
N TYR A 186 15.59 -1.34 -23.38
CA TYR A 186 14.23 -0.86 -23.60
C TYR A 186 14.21 0.30 -24.60
N LYS A 187 13.11 0.39 -25.35
CA LYS A 187 12.66 1.66 -25.96
C LYS A 187 11.65 2.30 -25.03
N ALA A 188 12.00 3.44 -24.45
CA ALA A 188 11.23 4.09 -23.40
C ALA A 188 10.63 5.43 -23.87
N ILE A 189 9.45 5.74 -23.33
CA ILE A 189 8.92 7.11 -23.32
C ILE A 189 9.73 7.91 -22.32
N GLU A 190 10.26 9.04 -22.76
CA GLU A 190 10.95 10.01 -21.92
C GLU A 190 9.99 11.12 -21.54
N VAL A 191 9.80 11.31 -20.25
CA VAL A 191 8.94 12.35 -19.67
C VAL A 191 9.82 13.30 -18.88
N THR A 192 9.89 14.56 -19.30
CA THR A 192 10.66 15.59 -18.60
C THR A 192 9.71 16.49 -17.81
N THR A 193 9.99 16.65 -16.51
CA THR A 193 9.37 17.64 -15.64
C THR A 193 10.36 18.75 -15.37
N LYS A 194 10.03 20.00 -15.70
CA LYS A 194 10.92 21.16 -15.49
C LYS A 194 10.38 22.10 -14.42
N ASN A 195 11.28 22.59 -13.59
CA ASN A 195 11.10 23.77 -12.75
C ASN A 195 12.16 24.83 -13.13
N THR A 196 12.11 25.99 -12.49
CA THR A 196 13.06 27.10 -12.71
C THR A 196 14.51 26.73 -12.41
N LYS A 197 14.76 25.79 -11.49
CA LYS A 197 16.10 25.45 -10.99
C LYS A 197 16.48 23.96 -11.14
N ASP A 198 15.51 23.10 -11.42
CA ASP A 198 15.69 21.66 -11.47
C ASP A 198 14.91 21.04 -12.63
N LYS A 199 15.29 19.82 -12.98
CA LYS A 199 14.53 18.96 -13.90
C LYS A 199 14.54 17.52 -13.41
N THR A 200 13.44 16.82 -13.65
CA THR A 200 13.34 15.37 -13.50
C THR A 200 13.08 14.76 -14.88
N ILE A 201 13.73 13.66 -15.20
CA ILE A 201 13.54 12.90 -16.44
C ILE A 201 13.21 11.46 -16.07
N ASP A 202 12.02 11.03 -16.42
CA ASP A 202 11.51 9.68 -16.14
C ASP A 202 11.38 8.89 -17.44
N TYR A 203 11.85 7.65 -17.43
CA TYR A 203 11.83 6.74 -18.57
C TYR A 203 10.87 5.58 -18.31
N TYR A 204 9.82 5.49 -19.11
CA TYR A 204 8.80 4.44 -19.00
C TYR A 204 8.93 3.45 -20.16
N ALA A 205 9.16 2.18 -19.86
CA ALA A 205 9.24 1.11 -20.85
C ALA A 205 7.93 0.33 -20.92
N LYS A 206 7.58 -0.10 -22.14
CA LYS A 206 6.39 -0.91 -22.41
C LYS A 206 6.45 -2.23 -21.65
N ASN A 207 5.32 -2.65 -21.08
CA ASN A 207 5.11 -3.83 -20.24
C ASN A 207 5.91 -3.88 -18.92
N VAL A 208 6.59 -2.78 -18.57
CA VAL A 208 7.44 -2.70 -17.37
C VAL A 208 7.00 -1.58 -16.45
N GLY A 209 6.89 -0.34 -16.94
CA GLY A 209 6.77 0.82 -16.06
C GLY A 209 8.01 1.71 -16.09
N LEU A 210 8.24 2.41 -14.98
CA LEU A 210 9.43 3.23 -14.78
C LEU A 210 10.68 2.34 -14.77
N VAL A 211 11.62 2.59 -15.67
CA VAL A 211 12.91 1.86 -15.73
C VAL A 211 14.09 2.71 -15.29
N LYS A 212 13.97 4.03 -15.35
CA LYS A 212 14.99 4.97 -14.88
C LYS A 212 14.37 6.33 -14.54
N SER A 213 14.86 6.97 -13.49
CA SER A 213 14.57 8.37 -13.16
C SER A 213 15.87 9.13 -12.94
N ILE A 214 15.94 10.38 -13.40
CA ILE A 214 17.10 11.26 -13.26
C ILE A 214 16.62 12.62 -12.75
N PHE A 215 17.07 13.02 -11.58
CA PHE A 215 16.88 14.35 -11.02
C PHE A 215 18.17 15.15 -11.17
N VAL A 216 18.06 16.35 -11.77
CA VAL A 216 19.19 17.26 -11.94
C VAL A 216 18.88 18.59 -11.28
N SER A 217 19.75 19.03 -10.38
CA SER A 217 19.64 20.33 -9.71
C SER A 217 21.03 20.87 -9.37
N GLY A 218 21.29 22.14 -9.71
CA GLY A 218 22.55 22.81 -9.37
C GLY A 218 23.82 22.14 -9.91
N GLY A 219 23.73 21.37 -11.01
CA GLY A 219 24.85 20.61 -11.57
C GLY A 219 25.07 19.22 -10.94
N THR A 220 24.31 18.87 -9.90
CA THR A 220 24.27 17.52 -9.33
C THR A 220 23.22 16.69 -10.05
N GLU A 221 23.57 15.43 -10.34
CA GLU A 221 22.67 14.43 -10.87
C GLU A 221 22.47 13.31 -9.84
N ILE A 222 21.21 13.01 -9.56
CA ILE A 222 20.77 11.87 -8.76
C ILE A 222 19.93 11.00 -9.67
N SER A 223 20.18 9.69 -9.68
CA SER A 223 19.41 8.78 -10.54
C SER A 223 19.06 7.49 -9.82
N SER A 224 18.00 6.85 -10.31
CA SER A 224 17.53 5.53 -9.88
C SER A 224 17.27 4.68 -11.11
N THR A 225 17.87 3.49 -11.19
CA THR A 225 17.78 2.59 -12.35
C THR A 225 17.22 1.24 -11.92
N LEU A 226 16.26 0.70 -12.67
CA LEU A 226 15.66 -0.60 -12.39
C LEU A 226 16.69 -1.73 -12.55
N THR A 227 17.11 -2.33 -11.45
CA THR A 227 18.14 -3.37 -11.43
C THR A 227 17.55 -4.77 -11.32
N LYS A 228 16.37 -4.92 -10.69
CA LYS A 228 15.71 -6.23 -10.54
C LYS A 228 14.19 -6.12 -10.59
N MET A 229 13.56 -7.14 -11.16
CA MET A 229 12.13 -7.42 -11.03
C MET A 229 11.98 -8.86 -10.53
N GLU A 230 11.32 -9.02 -9.39
CA GLU A 230 11.05 -10.34 -8.80
C GLU A 230 9.54 -10.58 -8.88
N GLU A 231 9.12 -11.56 -9.68
CA GLU A 231 7.71 -11.94 -9.81
C GLU A 231 7.33 -13.04 -8.83
N ASN A 232 6.04 -13.08 -8.46
CA ASN A 232 5.46 -14.04 -7.53
C ASN A 232 6.09 -14.02 -6.12
N VAL A 233 6.55 -12.86 -5.67
CA VAL A 233 7.12 -12.67 -4.33
C VAL A 233 6.14 -11.92 -3.41
N PRO A 234 6.04 -12.30 -2.12
CA PRO A 234 5.31 -11.52 -1.13
C PRO A 234 6.17 -10.38 -0.57
N LEU A 235 5.51 -9.35 -0.05
CA LEU A 235 6.13 -8.48 0.95
C LEU A 235 6.33 -9.29 2.24
N VAL A 236 7.54 -9.28 2.81
CA VAL A 236 7.82 -9.92 4.10
C VAL A 236 8.01 -8.83 5.16
N GLN A 237 7.18 -8.84 6.20
CA GLN A 237 7.32 -7.96 7.36
C GLN A 237 7.66 -8.79 8.61
N ILE A 238 8.59 -8.29 9.42
CA ILE A 238 8.83 -8.84 10.76
C ILE A 238 7.85 -8.15 11.71
N ILE A 239 6.95 -8.91 12.31
CA ILE A 239 5.93 -8.41 13.22
C ILE A 239 6.10 -9.09 14.57
N ASN A 240 6.09 -8.28 15.64
CA ASN A 240 6.16 -8.77 17.01
C ASN A 240 4.76 -9.11 17.52
N PHE A 241 4.58 -10.36 17.90
CA PHE A 241 3.35 -10.84 18.53
C PHE A 241 3.60 -11.07 20.02
N PHE A 242 2.71 -10.54 20.85
CA PHE A 242 2.77 -10.67 22.30
C PHE A 242 1.86 -11.80 22.78
N TYR A 243 2.35 -12.67 23.66
CA TYR A 243 1.65 -13.83 24.20
C TYR A 243 1.73 -13.85 25.74
N PRO A 244 0.64 -14.20 26.45
CA PRO A 244 0.65 -14.23 27.90
C PRO A 244 1.25 -15.54 28.44
N ASN A 245 1.99 -15.48 29.54
CA ASN A 245 2.37 -16.64 30.33
C ASN A 245 1.75 -16.53 31.73
N ILE A 246 0.79 -17.40 32.03
CA ILE A 246 0.04 -17.32 33.29
C ILE A 246 0.88 -17.73 34.51
N ASP A 247 1.91 -18.58 34.31
CA ASP A 247 2.70 -19.12 35.41
C ASP A 247 3.60 -18.05 36.06
N ASP A 248 4.10 -17.10 35.26
CA ASP A 248 4.97 -16.01 35.73
C ASP A 248 4.36 -14.61 35.60
N GLY A 249 3.15 -14.50 35.04
CA GLY A 249 2.39 -13.26 34.91
C GLY A 249 2.99 -12.27 33.90
N LYS A 250 3.79 -12.73 32.94
CA LYS A 250 4.47 -11.86 31.95
C LYS A 250 3.97 -12.05 30.53
N LEU A 251 4.25 -11.06 29.69
CA LEU A 251 4.07 -11.17 28.25
C LEU A 251 5.39 -11.54 27.57
N TYR A 252 5.32 -12.44 26.61
CA TYR A 252 6.43 -12.87 25.79
C TYR A 252 6.28 -12.36 24.36
N ILE A 253 7.37 -11.92 23.75
CA ILE A 253 7.42 -11.42 22.38
C ILE A 253 7.97 -12.49 21.46
N LYS A 254 7.20 -12.85 20.42
CA LYS A 254 7.67 -13.64 19.29
C LYS A 254 7.65 -12.80 18.02
N SER A 255 8.81 -12.52 17.46
CA SER A 255 8.93 -11.95 16.12
C SER A 255 8.58 -13.02 15.09
N LYS A 256 7.60 -12.74 14.22
CA LYS A 256 7.18 -13.62 13.12
C LYS A 256 7.45 -12.94 11.78
N GLN A 257 7.94 -13.70 10.81
CA GLN A 257 7.99 -13.26 9.41
C GLN A 257 6.60 -13.46 8.78
N ILE A 258 5.90 -12.36 8.57
CA ILE A 258 4.57 -12.35 7.97
C ILE A 258 4.69 -12.02 6.49
N LYS A 259 4.09 -12.87 5.66
CA LYS A 259 4.08 -12.73 4.20
C LYS A 259 2.76 -12.10 3.77
N PHE A 260 2.83 -11.06 2.95
CA PHE A 260 1.69 -10.41 2.32
C PHE A 260 1.83 -10.46 0.80
N TYR A 261 0.92 -11.17 0.14
CA TYR A 261 0.70 -11.06 -1.29
C TYR A 261 -0.20 -9.86 -1.61
N THR A 262 -0.19 -9.42 -2.87
CA THR A 262 -1.05 -8.32 -3.32
C THR A 262 -2.51 -8.65 -3.04
N ASN A 263 -3.23 -7.70 -2.44
CA ASN A 263 -4.62 -7.81 -1.99
C ASN A 263 -4.87 -8.68 -0.76
N ASP A 264 -3.85 -9.23 -0.10
CA ASP A 264 -4.06 -9.87 1.20
C ASP A 264 -4.69 -8.87 2.18
N ILE A 265 -5.60 -9.33 3.03
CA ILE A 265 -6.29 -8.47 3.98
C ILE A 265 -5.52 -8.51 5.30
N THR A 266 -4.88 -7.39 5.67
CA THR A 266 -3.98 -7.32 6.84
C THR A 266 -4.59 -7.91 8.11
N ARG A 267 -5.82 -7.51 8.46
CA ARG A 267 -6.52 -8.04 9.65
C ARG A 267 -6.69 -9.56 9.64
N LYS A 268 -6.90 -10.18 8.47
CA LYS A 268 -7.06 -11.64 8.38
C LYS A 268 -5.72 -12.32 8.58
N VAL A 269 -4.66 -11.82 7.95
CA VAL A 269 -3.30 -12.36 8.09
C VAL A 269 -2.82 -12.27 9.54
N LEU A 270 -3.05 -11.14 10.21
CA LEU A 270 -2.69 -10.98 11.63
C LEU A 270 -3.53 -11.88 12.55
N ALA A 271 -4.82 -12.04 12.27
CA ALA A 271 -5.67 -12.96 13.03
C ALA A 271 -5.18 -14.40 12.92
N GLU A 272 -4.92 -14.88 11.70
CA GLU A 272 -4.40 -16.23 11.49
C GLU A 272 -3.03 -16.45 12.16
N ALA A 273 -2.13 -15.46 12.07
CA ALA A 273 -0.84 -15.52 12.74
C ALA A 273 -0.96 -15.64 14.28
N TYR A 274 -2.05 -15.13 14.87
CA TYR A 274 -2.31 -15.24 16.31
C TYR A 274 -2.96 -16.56 16.74
N LYS A 275 -3.62 -17.26 15.81
CA LYS A 275 -4.27 -18.56 16.07
C LYS A 275 -3.26 -19.70 16.21
N GLU A 276 -2.05 -19.52 15.68
CA GLU A 276 -0.98 -20.50 15.78
C GLU A 276 -0.42 -20.56 17.21
N PRO A 277 -0.55 -21.70 17.92
CA PRO A 277 0.07 -21.85 19.23
C PRO A 277 1.60 -21.82 19.10
N ILE A 278 2.27 -21.15 20.03
CA ILE A 278 3.73 -21.05 20.03
C ILE A 278 4.37 -22.26 20.70
N ASN A 279 3.93 -22.59 21.92
CA ASN A 279 4.34 -23.75 22.71
C ASN A 279 3.27 -24.01 23.79
N ASN A 280 3.52 -24.94 24.70
CA ASN A 280 2.60 -25.31 25.79
C ASN A 280 2.65 -24.39 27.01
N GLN A 281 3.59 -23.45 27.09
CA GLN A 281 3.76 -22.50 28.21
C GLN A 281 3.03 -21.17 27.95
N LEU A 282 2.94 -20.78 26.68
CA LEU A 282 2.32 -19.52 26.27
C LEU A 282 0.84 -19.70 25.94
N GLY A 283 0.06 -18.73 26.38
CA GLY A 283 -1.35 -18.64 26.10
C GLY A 283 -1.68 -18.43 24.63
N VAL A 284 -2.79 -19.03 24.21
CA VAL A 284 -3.38 -18.78 22.90
C VAL A 284 -4.18 -17.49 22.98
N VAL A 285 -3.77 -16.48 22.20
CA VAL A 285 -4.41 -15.15 22.23
C VAL A 285 -5.71 -15.13 21.44
N PHE A 286 -5.73 -15.74 20.24
CA PHE A 286 -6.93 -15.89 19.43
C PHE A 286 -7.27 -17.36 19.30
N SER A 287 -8.54 -17.68 19.59
CA SER A 287 -9.08 -19.01 19.30
C SER A 287 -9.24 -19.20 17.79
N LYS A 288 -9.51 -20.44 17.37
CA LYS A 288 -9.80 -20.77 15.96
C LYS A 288 -10.96 -19.94 15.40
N ASN A 289 -11.92 -19.58 16.26
CA ASN A 289 -13.13 -18.85 15.90
C ASN A 289 -13.00 -17.34 16.06
N THR A 290 -11.90 -16.87 16.66
CA THR A 290 -11.66 -15.42 16.77
C THR A 290 -11.38 -14.84 15.39
N GLU A 291 -12.06 -13.75 15.07
CA GLU A 291 -11.85 -12.96 13.86
C GLU A 291 -11.63 -11.50 14.22
N ILE A 292 -10.76 -10.82 13.48
CA ILE A 292 -10.69 -9.35 13.51
C ILE A 292 -11.66 -8.85 12.44
N ASN A 293 -12.81 -8.29 12.84
CA ASN A 293 -13.83 -7.71 11.96
C ASN A 293 -13.31 -6.46 11.22
N SER A 294 -12.62 -5.57 11.92
CA SER A 294 -12.02 -4.35 11.36
C SER A 294 -10.69 -4.00 12.05
N LEU A 295 -9.77 -3.38 11.30
CA LEU A 295 -8.48 -2.93 11.80
C LEU A 295 -8.01 -1.74 10.98
N TYR A 296 -7.83 -0.58 11.61
CA TYR A 296 -7.33 0.61 10.93
C TYR A 296 -6.76 1.65 11.90
N LEU A 297 -5.81 2.46 11.44
CA LEU A 297 -5.34 3.66 12.11
C LEU A 297 -6.28 4.82 11.79
N ASN A 298 -6.92 5.36 12.81
CA ASN A 298 -7.83 6.48 12.66
C ASN A 298 -7.08 7.83 12.65
N GLN A 299 -7.74 8.88 12.20
CA GLN A 299 -7.17 10.24 12.12
C GLN A 299 -6.80 10.84 13.48
N ASP A 300 -7.38 10.33 14.57
CA ASP A 300 -7.04 10.69 15.96
C ASP A 300 -5.71 10.08 16.44
N GLY A 301 -5.04 9.28 15.59
CA GLY A 301 -3.79 8.59 15.90
C GLY A 301 -3.96 7.33 16.75
N ILE A 302 -5.19 6.88 16.98
CA ILE A 302 -5.51 5.64 17.69
C ILE A 302 -5.77 4.54 16.67
N VAL A 303 -5.24 3.34 16.90
CA VAL A 303 -5.62 2.17 16.09
C VAL A 303 -6.92 1.59 16.61
N TYR A 304 -7.88 1.40 15.72
CA TYR A 304 -9.18 0.82 15.98
C TYR A 304 -9.12 -0.64 15.56
N ILE A 305 -9.42 -1.53 16.49
CA ILE A 305 -9.56 -2.95 16.24
C ILE A 305 -10.92 -3.42 16.75
N ASP A 306 -11.69 -4.05 15.87
CA ASP A 306 -12.92 -4.74 16.23
C ASP A 306 -12.71 -6.24 16.06
N VAL A 307 -12.95 -7.01 17.11
CA VAL A 307 -12.92 -8.48 17.06
C VAL A 307 -14.32 -9.04 17.23
N ASN A 308 -14.54 -10.28 16.80
CA ASN A 308 -15.82 -10.93 16.99
C ASN A 308 -16.02 -11.46 18.42
N GLN A 309 -17.25 -11.88 18.72
CA GLN A 309 -17.63 -12.33 20.05
C GLN A 309 -16.81 -13.49 20.62
N ALA A 310 -16.28 -14.36 19.75
CA ALA A 310 -15.47 -15.52 20.14
C ALA A 310 -14.22 -15.14 20.93
N PHE A 311 -13.65 -13.95 20.71
CA PHE A 311 -12.48 -13.48 21.46
C PHE A 311 -12.72 -13.47 22.97
N ARG A 312 -13.93 -13.12 23.40
CA ARG A 312 -14.31 -13.11 24.82
C ARG A 312 -14.95 -14.42 25.26
N ASP A 313 -15.86 -14.97 24.47
CA ASP A 313 -16.68 -16.11 24.91
C ASP A 313 -15.87 -17.41 25.01
N GLU A 314 -14.81 -17.54 24.21
CA GLU A 314 -13.91 -18.70 24.23
C GLU A 314 -12.67 -18.45 25.09
N MET A 315 -12.59 -17.27 25.70
CA MET A 315 -11.59 -16.94 26.69
C MET A 315 -11.94 -17.65 28.01
N SER A 316 -11.27 -18.77 28.28
CA SER A 316 -11.36 -19.45 29.59
C SER A 316 -10.40 -18.79 30.58
N ALA A 317 -10.68 -17.54 30.98
CA ALA A 317 -9.77 -16.72 31.79
C ALA A 317 -10.43 -16.16 33.05
N GLY A 318 -9.67 -16.12 34.16
CA GLY A 318 -9.95 -15.20 35.26
C GLY A 318 -9.38 -13.79 34.96
N ALA A 319 -9.78 -12.79 35.75
CA ALA A 319 -9.43 -11.37 35.56
C ALA A 319 -7.98 -11.08 35.13
N ALA A 320 -7.01 -11.66 35.82
CA ALA A 320 -5.59 -11.41 35.54
C ALA A 320 -5.18 -11.91 34.15
N TYR A 321 -5.66 -13.10 33.74
CA TYR A 321 -5.33 -13.66 32.43
C TYR A 321 -6.06 -12.94 31.29
N GLU A 322 -7.29 -12.47 31.54
CA GLU A 322 -8.03 -11.60 30.63
C GLU A 322 -7.25 -10.31 30.33
N GLU A 323 -6.73 -9.63 31.36
CA GLU A 323 -5.93 -8.42 31.20
C GLU A 323 -4.70 -8.69 30.33
N MET A 324 -4.01 -9.81 30.54
CA MET A 324 -2.85 -10.20 29.75
C MET A 324 -3.20 -10.50 28.28
N LEU A 325 -4.34 -11.15 28.01
CA LEU A 325 -4.81 -11.42 26.65
C LEU A 325 -5.14 -10.12 25.91
N LEU A 326 -5.82 -9.18 26.57
CA LEU A 326 -6.08 -7.85 26.01
C LEU A 326 -4.78 -7.11 25.72
N GLN A 327 -3.86 -7.09 26.69
CA GLN A 327 -2.59 -6.39 26.54
C GLN A 327 -1.73 -7.02 25.43
N SER A 328 -1.81 -8.34 25.23
CA SER A 328 -1.20 -9.04 24.09
C SER A 328 -1.68 -8.47 22.75
N VAL A 329 -3.00 -8.39 22.54
CA VAL A 329 -3.58 -7.83 21.31
C VAL A 329 -3.19 -6.35 21.16
N VAL A 330 -3.37 -5.56 22.21
CA VAL A 330 -3.08 -4.12 22.24
C VAL A 330 -1.62 -3.84 21.91
N ASN A 331 -0.68 -4.58 22.48
CA ASN A 331 0.74 -4.40 22.20
C ASN A 331 1.12 -4.76 20.77
N THR A 332 0.60 -5.88 20.25
CA THR A 332 0.87 -6.30 18.87
C THR A 332 0.36 -5.29 17.86
N VAL A 333 -0.91 -4.90 17.96
CA VAL A 333 -1.49 -3.95 16.98
C VAL A 333 -0.94 -2.55 17.17
N GLY A 334 -0.75 -2.11 18.42
CA GLY A 334 -0.16 -0.82 18.72
C GLY A 334 1.27 -0.70 18.21
N GLN A 335 2.11 -1.72 18.40
CA GLN A 335 3.47 -1.74 17.86
C GLN A 335 3.46 -1.82 16.32
N TYR A 336 2.60 -2.64 15.72
CA TYR A 336 2.49 -2.76 14.26
C TYR A 336 2.13 -1.43 13.59
N TYR A 337 1.20 -0.67 14.20
CA TYR A 337 0.78 0.65 13.73
C TYR A 337 1.60 1.81 14.25
N GLN A 338 2.61 1.56 15.10
CA GLN A 338 3.46 2.56 15.74
C GLN A 338 2.67 3.63 16.51
N THR A 339 1.62 3.21 17.22
CA THR A 339 0.80 4.07 18.09
C THR A 339 0.87 3.62 19.54
N ALA A 340 0.65 4.56 20.47
CA ALA A 340 0.60 4.28 21.90
C ALA A 340 -0.81 3.88 22.40
N LYS A 341 -1.84 3.95 21.56
CA LYS A 341 -3.24 3.83 21.96
C LYS A 341 -4.02 2.92 21.01
N VAL A 342 -4.82 2.03 21.58
CA VAL A 342 -5.66 1.07 20.86
C VAL A 342 -7.10 1.18 21.35
N TYR A 343 -8.03 1.44 20.44
CA TYR A 343 -9.46 1.34 20.68
C TYR A 343 -9.92 -0.07 20.29
N LEU A 344 -10.18 -0.92 21.28
CA LEU A 344 -10.59 -2.31 21.08
C LEU A 344 -12.08 -2.48 21.36
N THR A 345 -12.81 -3.03 20.38
CA THR A 345 -14.24 -3.35 20.48
C THR A 345 -14.51 -4.82 20.18
N ILE A 346 -15.68 -5.29 20.63
CA ILE A 346 -16.23 -6.59 20.27
C ILE A 346 -17.55 -6.36 19.54
N ASP A 347 -17.66 -6.83 18.30
CA ASP A 347 -18.84 -6.65 17.43
C ASP A 347 -19.38 -5.21 17.45
N ASN A 348 -18.47 -4.24 17.28
CA ASN A 348 -18.68 -2.80 17.28
C ASN A 348 -19.18 -2.20 18.60
N LYS A 349 -19.09 -2.94 19.71
CA LYS A 349 -19.41 -2.46 21.06
C LYS A 349 -18.13 -2.28 21.87
N PRO A 350 -18.05 -1.24 22.74
CA PRO A 350 -16.94 -1.11 23.68
C PRO A 350 -16.68 -2.42 24.43
N TYR A 351 -15.41 -2.73 24.67
CA TYR A 351 -15.05 -3.95 25.37
C TYR A 351 -15.70 -4.02 26.75
N GLU A 352 -16.39 -5.12 27.03
CA GLU A 352 -17.07 -5.35 28.30
C GLU A 352 -17.00 -6.83 28.68
N SER A 353 -16.64 -7.09 29.94
CA SER A 353 -16.58 -8.38 30.59
C SER A 353 -16.95 -8.26 32.08
N GLY A 354 -16.84 -9.37 32.83
CA GLY A 354 -17.05 -9.37 34.28
C GLY A 354 -15.98 -8.60 35.09
N HIS A 355 -14.86 -8.23 34.47
CA HIS A 355 -13.73 -7.59 35.15
C HIS A 355 -13.34 -6.24 34.56
N ILE A 356 -13.58 -6.04 33.27
CA ILE A 356 -13.19 -4.83 32.53
C ILE A 356 -14.40 -4.30 31.78
N SER A 357 -14.67 -3.00 31.93
CA SER A 357 -15.75 -2.31 31.22
C SER A 357 -15.22 -1.00 30.66
N MET A 358 -15.09 -0.92 29.34
CA MET A 358 -14.66 0.27 28.62
C MET A 358 -15.88 1.08 28.17
N LYS A 359 -15.82 2.39 28.31
CA LYS A 359 -16.83 3.29 27.74
C LYS A 359 -16.50 3.60 26.28
N LYS A 360 -17.50 4.06 25.53
CA LYS A 360 -17.31 4.54 24.16
C LYS A 360 -16.23 5.63 24.11
N GLY A 361 -15.24 5.43 23.26
CA GLY A 361 -14.09 6.34 23.10
C GLY A 361 -12.94 6.14 24.10
N GLU A 362 -13.08 5.25 25.10
CA GLU A 362 -11.95 4.86 25.94
C GLU A 362 -11.03 3.88 25.20
N TYR A 363 -9.72 4.01 25.42
CA TYR A 363 -8.69 3.24 24.74
C TYR A 363 -7.77 2.54 25.73
N PHE A 364 -7.18 1.43 25.29
CA PHE A 364 -6.08 0.77 25.96
C PHE A 364 -4.75 1.43 25.58
N LYS A 365 -3.79 1.42 26.49
CA LYS A 365 -2.43 1.93 26.25
C LYS A 365 -1.50 0.77 25.91
N VAL A 366 -0.59 1.01 24.96
CA VAL A 366 0.50 0.08 24.65
C VAL A 366 1.51 0.09 25.79
N GLN A 367 1.90 -1.10 26.25
CA GLN A 367 2.80 -1.32 27.38
C GLN A 367 3.72 -2.51 27.10
N THR A 368 4.89 -2.26 26.51
CA THR A 368 5.82 -3.32 26.08
C THR A 368 7.03 -3.50 27.00
N GLN A 369 7.30 -2.55 27.91
CA GLN A 369 8.54 -2.44 28.68
C GLN A 369 8.88 -3.64 29.58
N ASN A 370 7.88 -4.43 30.00
CA ASN A 370 8.07 -5.59 30.88
C ASN A 370 7.95 -6.92 30.14
N SER A 371 7.91 -6.90 28.80
CA SER A 371 7.76 -8.10 27.98
C SER A 371 9.12 -8.78 27.75
N ILE A 372 9.13 -10.10 27.66
CA ILE A 372 10.33 -10.92 27.47
C ILE A 372 10.44 -11.35 26.01
N GLU A 373 11.55 -11.00 25.35
CA GLU A 373 11.83 -11.54 24.01
C GLU A 373 12.11 -13.05 24.08
N MET A 374 11.41 -13.80 23.24
CA MET A 374 11.68 -15.22 23.07
C MET A 374 12.99 -15.39 22.31
N LYS A 375 13.94 -16.12 22.89
CA LYS A 375 15.10 -16.59 22.15
C LYS A 375 14.66 -17.68 21.18
N ASP A 376 14.98 -17.51 19.90
CA ASP A 376 14.85 -18.61 18.95
C ASP A 376 15.75 -19.76 19.42
N SER A 377 15.17 -20.95 19.56
CA SER A 377 15.93 -22.16 19.81
C SER A 377 16.64 -22.49 18.49
N HIS A 378 17.97 -22.33 18.45
CA HIS A 378 18.79 -22.74 17.31
C HIS A 378 18.82 -24.27 17.15
#